data_AF-A0A7S2L7H2-F1
#
_entry.id   AF-A0A7S2L7H2-F1
#
_cell.length_a   1.000
_cell.length_b   1.000
_cell.length_c   1.000
_cell.angle_alpha   90.00
_cell.angle_beta   90.00
_cell.angle_gamma   90.00
#
_symmetry.space_group_name_H-M   'P 1'
#
loop_
_entity.id
_entity.type
_entity.pdbx_description
1 polymer ?
#
loop_
_entity_poly.entity_id
_entity_poly.type
_entity_poly.pdbx_seq_one_letter_code
_entity_poly.pdbx_strand_id
1 'polypeptide(L)'
;MAQTFGLGYFPVLSTVTYLSSNHSANPTVVFSHTYETAQDHPINSAVISHAERGKHLVFDGRLLHGAPAHPRLRRDVDKSSLTRCYDDVRVTFLVNVWMNDKPLDAIELNEETRKLLKSRAKPCSDIEIINQGAEFNDLHISSFAMNEVNQCGKDGKILLPFISAEAAWVDDESGAGTYVSMYPPERHESLTFRIDYGPNFEAQISSEDDNSED
;
A
#
# COMPACT_ATOMS: atom_id res chain seq x y z
N MET A 1 3.98 9.31 24.63
CA MET A 1 4.04 10.79 24.47
C MET A 1 3.58 11.23 23.09
N ALA A 2 4.12 10.75 21.96
CA ALA A 2 3.58 11.11 20.63
C ALA A 2 2.10 10.69 20.41
N GLN A 3 1.72 9.47 20.84
CA GLN A 3 0.32 9.00 20.90
C GLN A 3 -0.58 9.89 21.78
N THR A 4 -0.05 10.45 22.86
CA THR A 4 -0.78 11.32 23.79
C THR A 4 -1.04 12.73 23.22
N PHE A 5 -0.36 13.10 22.14
CA PHE A 5 -0.49 14.40 21.48
C PHE A 5 -1.09 14.29 20.07
N GLY A 6 -1.58 13.12 19.65
CA GLY A 6 -2.16 12.91 18.32
C GLY A 6 -1.15 13.08 17.16
N LEU A 7 0.15 13.05 17.43
CA LEU A 7 1.19 13.21 16.41
C LEU A 7 1.56 11.82 15.89
N GLY A 8 0.90 11.40 14.81
CA GLY A 8 1.28 10.21 14.05
C GLY A 8 2.70 10.38 13.49
N TYR A 9 3.61 9.49 13.86
CA TYR A 9 4.98 9.51 13.34
C TYR A 9 5.17 8.38 12.30
N PHE A 10 5.19 8.77 11.04
CA PHE A 10 5.22 7.85 9.90
C PHE A 10 6.66 7.60 9.43
N PRO A 11 6.96 6.43 8.85
CA PRO A 11 8.27 6.17 8.29
C PRO A 11 8.59 7.16 7.16
N VAL A 12 9.87 7.52 7.04
CA VAL A 12 10.35 8.34 5.92
C VAL A 12 10.26 7.55 4.61
N LEU A 13 10.48 6.24 4.69
CA LEU A 13 10.46 5.33 3.55
C LEU A 13 9.76 4.03 3.93
N SER A 14 8.80 3.63 3.10
CA SER A 14 8.08 2.36 3.22
C SER A 14 8.37 1.50 2.01
N THR A 15 8.41 0.19 2.22
CA THR A 15 8.67 -0.78 1.15
C THR A 15 7.68 -1.94 1.16
N VAL A 16 7.41 -2.48 -0.03
CA VAL A 16 6.68 -3.74 -0.22
C VAL A 16 7.46 -4.61 -1.18
N THR A 17 7.97 -5.74 -0.68
CA THR A 17 8.58 -6.78 -1.50
C THR A 17 7.60 -7.94 -1.63
N TYR A 18 7.22 -8.30 -2.85
CA TYR A 18 6.32 -9.44 -3.07
C TYR A 18 7.11 -10.74 -3.13
N LEU A 19 6.74 -11.71 -2.29
CA LEU A 19 7.34 -13.03 -2.22
C LEU A 19 6.53 -14.10 -2.98
N SER A 20 5.35 -13.74 -3.48
CA SER A 20 4.48 -14.56 -4.34
C SER A 20 3.86 -13.73 -5.48
N SER A 21 3.40 -14.40 -6.54
CA SER A 21 2.82 -13.77 -7.75
C SER A 21 1.28 -13.87 -7.83
N ASN A 22 0.56 -13.80 -6.70
CA ASN A 22 -0.90 -13.88 -6.74
C ASN A 22 -1.54 -12.63 -7.38
N HIS A 23 -1.81 -12.66 -8.68
CA HIS A 23 -2.45 -11.56 -9.40
C HIS A 23 -3.94 -11.37 -9.05
N SER A 24 -4.59 -12.39 -8.46
CA SER A 24 -5.97 -12.30 -7.97
C SER A 24 -6.06 -11.72 -6.55
N ALA A 25 -4.92 -11.55 -5.85
CA ALA A 25 -4.90 -10.97 -4.53
C ALA A 25 -5.08 -9.44 -4.56
N ASN A 26 -5.40 -8.87 -3.40
CA ASN A 26 -5.52 -7.43 -3.24
C ASN A 26 -4.19 -6.74 -3.56
N PRO A 27 -4.18 -5.71 -4.42
CA PRO A 27 -2.97 -4.96 -4.74
C PRO A 27 -2.55 -4.09 -3.56
N THR A 28 -1.32 -3.60 -3.61
CA THR A 28 -0.90 -2.44 -2.81
C THR A 28 -1.36 -1.17 -3.52
N VAL A 29 -2.00 -0.27 -2.80
CA VAL A 29 -2.43 1.05 -3.29
C VAL A 29 -1.70 2.13 -2.49
N VAL A 30 -1.16 3.12 -3.18
CA VAL A 30 -0.47 4.29 -2.58
C VAL A 30 -1.10 5.55 -3.16
N PHE A 31 -1.75 6.34 -2.33
CA PHE A 31 -2.39 7.60 -2.71
C PHE A 31 -1.44 8.78 -2.52
N SER A 32 -1.56 9.80 -3.37
CA SER A 32 -0.83 11.07 -3.23
C SER A 32 -1.49 11.97 -2.17
N HIS A 33 -1.58 11.47 -0.94
CA HIS A 33 -2.16 12.18 0.19
C HIS A 33 -1.36 11.81 1.44
N THR A 34 -1.01 12.76 2.28
CA THR A 34 -0.25 12.52 3.51
C THR A 34 -1.08 12.87 4.73
N TYR A 35 -0.65 12.46 5.92
CA TYR A 35 -1.28 12.88 7.18
C TYR A 35 -1.23 14.40 7.43
N GLU A 36 -0.30 15.11 6.76
CA GLU A 36 -0.19 16.57 6.82
C GLU A 36 -1.18 17.28 5.90
N THR A 37 -1.76 16.53 4.96
CA THR A 37 -2.77 17.04 4.03
C THR A 37 -4.12 17.07 4.75
N ALA A 38 -4.87 18.14 4.60
CA ALA A 38 -6.21 18.24 5.19
C ALA A 38 -7.13 17.15 4.61
N GLN A 39 -7.99 16.57 5.45
CA GLN A 39 -8.83 15.42 5.08
C GLN A 39 -9.78 15.72 3.92
N ASP A 40 -10.25 16.96 3.80
CA ASP A 40 -11.13 17.46 2.74
C ASP A 40 -10.39 17.72 1.42
N HIS A 41 -9.06 17.68 1.43
CA HIS A 41 -8.26 17.94 0.24
C HIS A 41 -8.36 16.75 -0.74
N PRO A 42 -8.66 17.01 -2.03
CA PRO A 42 -8.75 15.97 -3.03
C PRO A 42 -7.43 15.21 -3.20
N ILE A 43 -7.55 13.91 -3.47
CA ILE A 43 -6.43 13.03 -3.79
C ILE A 43 -6.32 12.96 -5.32
N ASN A 44 -5.24 13.52 -5.86
CA ASN A 44 -5.07 13.70 -7.30
C ASN A 44 -4.44 12.51 -8.03
N SER A 45 -3.85 11.56 -7.31
CA SER A 45 -3.29 10.37 -7.94
C SER A 45 -3.21 9.17 -7.01
N ALA A 46 -3.12 7.98 -7.61
CA ALA A 46 -2.90 6.73 -6.91
C ALA A 46 -1.96 5.81 -7.71
N VAL A 47 -1.05 5.12 -7.04
CA VAL A 47 -0.29 4.00 -7.61
C VAL A 47 -0.92 2.70 -7.18
N ILE A 48 -1.18 1.81 -8.13
CA ILE A 48 -1.70 0.47 -7.89
C ILE A 48 -0.63 -0.53 -8.31
N SER A 49 -0.22 -1.40 -7.38
CA SER A 49 0.80 -2.43 -7.59
C SER A 49 0.26 -3.81 -7.23
N HIS A 50 0.09 -4.67 -8.23
CA HIS A 50 -0.30 -6.06 -8.06
C HIS A 50 0.88 -6.93 -7.64
N ALA A 51 0.63 -8.07 -7.00
CA ALA A 51 1.72 -8.94 -6.58
C ALA A 51 2.45 -9.56 -7.78
N GLU A 52 3.78 -9.51 -7.75
CA GLU A 52 4.68 -10.20 -8.67
C GLU A 52 5.94 -10.55 -7.89
N ARG A 53 6.28 -11.83 -7.80
CA ARG A 53 7.40 -12.30 -6.99
C ARG A 53 8.70 -11.61 -7.40
N GLY A 54 9.42 -11.10 -6.40
CA GLY A 54 10.66 -10.36 -6.61
C GLY A 54 10.46 -8.87 -6.91
N LYS A 55 9.24 -8.42 -7.22
CA LYS A 55 8.96 -6.98 -7.36
C LYS A 55 9.10 -6.28 -6.02
N HIS A 56 9.81 -5.16 -6.03
CA HIS A 56 10.07 -4.31 -4.88
C HIS A 56 9.50 -2.91 -5.15
N LEU A 57 8.57 -2.47 -4.30
CA LEU A 57 7.98 -1.14 -4.34
C LEU A 57 8.56 -0.32 -3.19
N VAL A 58 9.03 0.89 -3.48
CA VAL A 58 9.55 1.87 -2.51
C VAL A 58 8.81 3.17 -2.69
N PHE A 59 8.35 3.79 -1.60
CA PHE A 59 7.61 5.05 -1.63
C PHE A 59 7.81 5.84 -0.34
N ASP A 60 7.44 7.12 -0.37
CA ASP A 60 7.40 7.98 0.81
C ASP A 60 6.42 7.39 1.83
N GLY A 61 6.93 6.99 3.00
CA GLY A 61 6.17 6.26 4.00
C GLY A 61 5.07 7.08 4.68
N ARG A 62 5.02 8.40 4.44
CA ARG A 62 3.97 9.33 4.90
C ARG A 62 2.73 9.34 4.01
N LEU A 63 2.83 8.78 2.80
CA LEU A 63 1.70 8.68 1.88
C LEU A 63 0.65 7.69 2.42
N LEU A 64 -0.63 7.97 2.17
CA LEU A 64 -1.73 7.07 2.50
C LEU A 64 -1.62 5.81 1.64
N HIS A 65 -1.43 4.66 2.27
CA HIS A 65 -1.21 3.41 1.55
C HIS A 65 -1.79 2.21 2.29
N GLY A 66 -2.10 1.17 1.54
CA GLY A 66 -2.73 -0.04 2.09
C GLY A 66 -2.83 -1.14 1.06
N ALA A 67 -3.54 -2.21 1.43
CA ALA A 67 -3.85 -3.31 0.51
C ALA A 67 -5.34 -3.65 0.53
N PRO A 68 -6.19 -2.71 0.07
CA PRO A 68 -7.63 -2.76 0.28
C PRO A 68 -8.27 -3.95 -0.44
N ALA A 69 -9.24 -4.59 0.24
CA ALA A 69 -9.92 -5.78 -0.24
C ALA A 69 -11.10 -5.45 -1.16
N HIS A 70 -10.83 -4.83 -2.32
CA HIS A 70 -11.89 -4.50 -3.28
C HIS A 70 -11.75 -5.30 -4.59
N PRO A 71 -12.78 -6.06 -5.03
CA PRO A 71 -12.71 -6.89 -6.24
C PRO A 71 -12.36 -6.11 -7.52
N ARG A 72 -12.85 -4.88 -7.66
CA ARG A 72 -12.54 -4.02 -8.84
C ARG A 72 -11.09 -3.55 -8.91
N LEU A 73 -10.30 -3.76 -7.87
CA LEU A 73 -8.86 -3.49 -7.86
C LEU A 73 -8.02 -4.76 -8.10
N ARG A 74 -8.64 -5.94 -8.23
CA ARG A 74 -7.93 -7.20 -8.51
C ARG A 74 -7.79 -7.38 -10.03
N ARG A 75 -6.79 -8.16 -10.46
CA ARG A 75 -6.72 -8.58 -11.87
C ARG A 75 -7.60 -9.80 -12.09
N ASP A 76 -8.21 -9.84 -13.26
CA ASP A 76 -8.78 -11.07 -13.79
C ASP A 76 -7.62 -12.00 -14.15
N VAL A 77 -7.54 -13.12 -13.44
CA VAL A 77 -6.62 -14.21 -13.80
C VAL A 77 -7.39 -15.16 -14.72
N ASP A 78 -6.84 -15.43 -15.90
CA ASP A 78 -7.43 -16.43 -16.78
C ASP A 78 -7.39 -17.80 -16.07
N LYS A 79 -8.59 -18.36 -15.84
CA LYS A 79 -8.77 -19.60 -15.06
C LYS A 79 -8.13 -20.81 -15.74
N SER A 80 -7.75 -20.68 -17.02
CA SER A 80 -7.07 -21.70 -17.83
C SER A 80 -5.61 -21.96 -17.38
N SER A 81 -4.98 -21.00 -16.72
CA SER A 81 -3.58 -21.03 -16.26
C SER A 81 -3.37 -21.51 -14.82
N LEU A 82 -4.42 -21.98 -14.14
CA LEU A 82 -4.36 -22.40 -12.73
C LEU A 82 -3.72 -23.79 -12.57
N THR A 83 -2.40 -23.89 -12.78
CA THR A 83 -1.62 -24.88 -12.06
C THR A 83 -1.67 -24.50 -10.58
N ARG A 84 -2.31 -25.33 -9.76
CA ARG A 84 -2.39 -25.20 -8.29
C ARG A 84 -0.98 -25.22 -7.68
N CYS A 85 -0.32 -24.08 -7.69
CA CYS A 85 0.93 -23.84 -6.98
C CYS A 85 0.64 -22.97 -5.76
N TYR A 86 1.58 -22.90 -4.83
CA TYR A 86 1.53 -22.13 -3.58
C TYR A 86 1.32 -20.60 -3.75
N ASP A 87 0.99 -20.13 -4.95
CA ASP A 87 0.73 -18.74 -5.33
C ASP A 87 -0.71 -18.27 -5.03
N ASP A 88 -1.53 -19.04 -4.30
CA ASP A 88 -2.87 -18.59 -3.88
C ASP A 88 -2.85 -17.57 -2.74
N VAL A 89 -1.70 -17.38 -2.08
CA VAL A 89 -1.57 -16.42 -0.97
C VAL A 89 -0.65 -15.29 -1.37
N ARG A 90 -1.07 -14.04 -1.12
CA ARG A 90 -0.18 -12.88 -1.22
C ARG A 90 0.75 -12.84 -0.02
N VAL A 91 2.02 -13.11 -0.23
CA VAL A 91 3.06 -13.01 0.79
C VAL A 91 3.92 -11.79 0.48
N THR A 92 4.05 -10.89 1.44
CA THR A 92 4.86 -9.67 1.31
C THR A 92 5.84 -9.54 2.46
N PHE A 93 7.02 -9.00 2.17
CA PHE A 93 7.98 -8.54 3.15
C PHE A 93 8.03 -7.01 3.12
N LEU A 94 7.74 -6.37 4.26
CA LEU A 94 7.69 -4.92 4.40
C LEU A 94 8.82 -4.46 5.30
N VAL A 95 9.50 -3.40 4.88
CA VAL A 95 10.49 -2.68 5.68
C VAL A 95 10.09 -1.22 5.69
N ASN A 96 9.92 -0.68 6.89
CA ASN A 96 9.69 0.73 7.14
C ASN A 96 10.95 1.31 7.78
N VAL A 97 11.37 2.48 7.28
CA VAL A 97 12.60 3.15 7.71
C VAL A 97 12.22 4.48 8.34
N TRP A 98 12.56 4.63 9.62
CA TRP A 98 12.50 5.89 10.34
C TRP A 98 13.92 6.45 10.47
N MET A 99 14.06 7.76 10.30
CA MET A 99 15.33 8.45 10.44
C MET A 99 15.36 9.14 11.80
N ASN A 100 16.44 8.98 12.56
CA ASN A 100 16.70 9.62 13.86
C ASN A 100 15.75 9.24 15.02
N ASP A 101 14.58 8.69 14.72
CA ASP A 101 13.55 8.33 15.69
C ASP A 101 13.21 6.84 15.63
N LYS A 102 12.67 6.34 16.75
CA LYS A 102 12.19 4.97 16.89
C LYS A 102 10.72 5.01 17.32
N PRO A 103 9.80 4.31 16.63
CA PRO A 103 8.42 4.20 17.09
C PRO A 103 8.36 3.66 18.53
N LEU A 104 7.48 4.23 19.35
CA LEU A 104 7.40 3.91 20.78
C LEU A 104 7.20 2.41 21.03
N ASP A 105 6.32 1.79 20.26
CA ASP A 105 5.93 0.39 20.40
C ASP A 105 6.82 -0.57 19.59
N ALA A 106 7.91 -0.07 18.99
CA ALA A 106 8.88 -0.92 18.31
C ALA A 106 9.70 -1.70 19.33
N ILE A 107 9.29 -2.94 19.60
CA ILE A 107 10.04 -3.86 20.46
C ILE A 107 11.16 -4.50 19.66
N GLU A 108 12.37 -4.54 20.24
CA GLU A 108 13.46 -5.28 19.62
C GLU A 108 13.14 -6.77 19.57
N LEU A 109 13.44 -7.41 18.45
CA LEU A 109 13.35 -8.86 18.33
C LEU A 109 14.15 -9.53 19.45
N ASN A 110 13.64 -10.64 20.00
CA ASN A 110 14.32 -11.36 21.07
C ASN A 110 15.72 -11.83 20.63
N GLU A 111 16.59 -12.08 21.61
CA GLU A 111 18.01 -12.39 21.34
C GLU A 111 18.19 -13.63 20.47
N GLU A 112 17.37 -14.67 20.65
CA GLU A 112 17.40 -15.89 19.86
C GLU A 112 17.09 -15.63 18.38
N THR A 113 16.02 -14.87 18.10
CA THR A 113 15.64 -14.48 16.74
C THR A 113 16.71 -13.60 16.11
N ARG A 114 17.25 -12.64 16.86
CA ARG A 114 18.38 -11.81 16.39
C ARG A 114 19.61 -12.65 16.09
N LYS A 115 19.96 -13.62 16.94
CA LYS A 115 21.06 -14.56 16.72
C LYS A 115 20.82 -15.42 15.48
N LEU A 116 19.60 -15.91 15.28
CA LEU A 116 19.22 -16.70 14.11
C LEU A 116 19.31 -15.88 12.82
N LEU A 117 18.81 -14.64 12.83
CA LEU A 117 18.91 -13.72 11.69
C LEU A 117 20.39 -13.39 11.41
N LYS A 118 21.19 -13.13 12.45
CA LYS A 118 22.64 -12.88 12.34
C LYS A 118 23.46 -14.10 11.95
N SER A 119 23.02 -15.32 12.24
CA SER A 119 23.74 -16.55 11.86
C SER A 119 23.40 -17.01 10.45
N ARG A 120 22.17 -16.70 10.00
CA ARG A 120 21.73 -16.90 8.60
C ARG A 120 22.23 -15.79 7.68
N ALA A 121 22.35 -14.57 8.18
CA ALA A 121 23.24 -13.59 7.58
C ALA A 121 24.65 -14.16 7.70
N LYS A 122 25.30 -14.52 6.59
CA LYS A 122 26.68 -15.02 6.66
C LYS A 122 27.52 -13.98 7.44
N PRO A 123 28.17 -14.34 8.56
CA PRO A 123 29.09 -13.46 9.25
C PRO A 123 30.33 -13.34 8.37
N CYS A 124 30.28 -12.42 7.42
CA CYS A 124 31.47 -12.04 6.70
C CYS A 124 32.13 -10.97 7.57
N SER A 125 33.19 -11.34 8.28
CA SER A 125 34.02 -10.39 9.04
C SER A 125 34.67 -9.32 8.16
N ASP A 126 34.55 -9.48 6.83
CA ASP A 126 34.90 -8.54 5.78
C ASP A 126 33.70 -8.39 4.81
N ILE A 127 32.51 -7.96 5.30
CA ILE A 127 31.51 -7.38 4.39
C ILE A 127 32.12 -6.07 3.86
N GLU A 128 33.00 -6.16 2.86
CA GLU A 128 32.77 -5.39 1.65
C GLU A 128 31.27 -5.53 1.40
N ILE A 129 30.50 -4.45 1.26
CA ILE A 129 29.15 -4.59 0.73
C ILE A 129 29.37 -5.18 -0.66
N ILE A 130 29.45 -6.50 -0.73
CA ILE A 130 29.33 -7.26 -1.95
C ILE A 130 27.84 -7.10 -2.18
N ASN A 131 27.50 -5.97 -2.78
CA ASN A 131 26.33 -5.85 -3.59
C ASN A 131 26.46 -7.07 -4.50
N GLN A 132 25.79 -8.18 -4.18
CA GLN A 132 25.81 -9.39 -5.00
C GLN A 132 25.04 -9.14 -6.31
N GLY A 133 25.12 -7.91 -6.83
CA GLY A 133 24.21 -7.35 -7.79
C GLY A 133 22.79 -7.72 -7.41
N ALA A 134 22.27 -7.22 -6.27
CA ALA A 134 20.83 -7.05 -6.24
C ALA A 134 20.56 -5.93 -7.25
N GLU A 135 20.54 -6.30 -8.53
CA GLU A 135 20.27 -5.39 -9.62
C GLU A 135 18.78 -5.11 -9.57
N PHE A 136 18.45 -3.96 -8.98
CA PHE A 136 17.14 -3.39 -9.12
C PHE A 136 17.03 -2.88 -10.55
N ASN A 137 16.28 -3.61 -11.36
CA ASN A 137 15.87 -3.10 -12.65
C ASN A 137 14.72 -2.13 -12.40
N ASP A 138 14.95 -0.85 -12.68
CA ASP A 138 13.92 0.16 -12.57
C ASP A 138 12.71 -0.24 -13.43
N LEU A 139 11.56 -0.37 -12.78
CA LEU A 139 10.30 -0.63 -13.45
C LEU A 139 9.66 0.69 -13.82
N HIS A 140 9.45 0.91 -15.12
CA HIS A 140 8.68 2.05 -15.58
C HIS A 140 7.22 1.92 -15.13
N ILE A 141 6.72 2.93 -14.41
CA ILE A 141 5.31 3.01 -14.00
C ILE A 141 4.55 3.79 -15.06
N SER A 142 3.72 3.10 -15.84
CA SER A 142 2.81 3.74 -16.78
C SER A 142 1.78 4.58 -16.02
N SER A 143 1.58 5.83 -16.45
CA SER A 143 0.53 6.70 -15.93
C SER A 143 -0.61 6.84 -16.93
N PHE A 144 -1.85 6.94 -16.45
CA PHE A 144 -2.98 7.33 -17.27
C PHE A 144 -3.85 8.36 -16.56
N ALA A 145 -4.35 9.31 -17.35
CA ALA A 145 -5.25 10.35 -16.89
C ALA A 145 -6.70 9.86 -16.93
N MET A 146 -7.38 10.03 -15.81
CA MET A 146 -8.75 9.63 -15.60
C MET A 146 -9.64 10.87 -15.72
N ASN A 147 -10.21 11.06 -16.92
CA ASN A 147 -11.01 12.21 -17.30
C ASN A 147 -12.33 11.75 -17.95
N GLU A 148 -13.31 12.66 -18.10
CA GLU A 148 -14.62 12.40 -18.71
C GLU A 148 -14.56 11.65 -20.07
N VAL A 149 -13.51 11.88 -20.85
CA VAL A 149 -13.33 11.31 -22.21
C VAL A 149 -12.99 9.81 -22.18
N ASN A 150 -12.45 9.31 -21.06
CA ASN A 150 -11.90 7.94 -20.95
C ASN A 150 -12.68 7.05 -19.98
N GLN A 151 -13.86 7.46 -19.48
CA GLN A 151 -14.68 6.60 -18.62
C GLN A 151 -16.07 6.33 -19.21
N CYS A 152 -16.19 5.15 -19.80
CA CYS A 152 -17.45 4.43 -19.92
C CYS A 152 -17.43 3.22 -18.97
N GLY A 153 -17.42 3.48 -17.67
CA GLY A 153 -17.70 2.49 -16.63
C GLY A 153 -18.87 2.97 -15.78
N LYS A 154 -20.08 2.44 -16.00
CA LYS A 154 -21.35 2.87 -15.41
C LYS A 154 -21.49 2.71 -13.88
N ASP A 155 -20.42 2.34 -13.19
CA ASP A 155 -20.49 1.67 -11.88
C ASP A 155 -19.97 2.52 -10.70
N GLY A 156 -19.81 3.84 -10.89
CA GLY A 156 -19.55 4.79 -9.80
C GLY A 156 -18.22 4.61 -9.05
N LYS A 157 -18.07 5.42 -7.98
CA LYS A 157 -16.94 5.35 -7.03
C LYS A 157 -17.01 4.05 -6.21
N ILE A 158 -15.85 3.56 -5.78
CA ILE A 158 -15.71 2.46 -4.83
C ILE A 158 -15.22 3.02 -3.49
N LEU A 159 -15.64 2.38 -2.41
CA LEU A 159 -15.19 2.71 -1.05
C LEU A 159 -14.13 1.71 -0.61
N LEU A 160 -12.99 2.23 -0.16
CA LEU A 160 -11.87 1.45 0.33
C LEU A 160 -11.70 1.68 1.83
N PRO A 161 -11.87 0.67 2.69
CA PRO A 161 -11.58 0.80 4.11
C PRO A 161 -10.06 0.89 4.30
N PHE A 162 -9.58 2.01 4.84
CA PHE A 162 -8.15 2.24 5.10
C PHE A 162 -7.79 2.12 6.58
N ILE A 163 -8.69 2.54 7.46
CA ILE A 163 -8.58 2.34 8.91
C ILE A 163 -9.87 1.67 9.35
N SER A 164 -9.80 0.40 9.76
CA SER A 164 -10.94 -0.28 10.39
C SER A 164 -11.23 0.33 11.75
N ALA A 165 -12.48 0.33 12.18
CA ALA A 165 -12.91 0.68 13.54
C ALA A 165 -12.08 -0.05 14.64
N GLU A 166 -11.57 -1.24 14.32
CA GLU A 166 -10.78 -2.11 15.20
C GLU A 166 -9.27 -1.85 15.13
N ALA A 167 -8.82 -0.87 14.33
CA ALA A 167 -7.40 -0.55 14.24
C ALA A 167 -6.92 0.02 15.59
N ALA A 168 -5.74 -0.38 16.04
CA ALA A 168 -5.14 0.03 17.32
C ALA A 168 -4.91 1.55 17.49
N TRP A 169 -5.30 2.36 16.51
CA TRP A 169 -5.18 3.81 16.46
C TRP A 169 -6.53 4.53 16.56
N VAL A 170 -7.65 3.80 16.62
CA VAL A 170 -8.99 4.36 16.85
C VAL A 170 -9.25 4.30 18.35
N ASP A 171 -8.90 5.38 19.06
CA ASP A 171 -9.21 5.56 20.49
C ASP A 171 -10.68 6.00 20.71
N ASP A 172 -11.43 6.23 19.63
CA ASP A 172 -12.77 6.80 19.70
C ASP A 172 -13.84 5.70 19.82
N GLU A 173 -14.65 5.81 20.88
CA GLU A 173 -15.86 5.02 21.13
C GLU A 173 -16.93 5.13 20.02
N SER A 174 -16.69 5.93 18.97
CA SER A 174 -17.59 6.11 17.82
C SER A 174 -17.53 4.94 16.83
N GLY A 175 -16.46 4.15 16.82
CA GLY A 175 -16.31 3.03 15.88
C GLY A 175 -16.27 3.42 14.40
N ALA A 176 -16.09 4.71 14.08
CA ALA A 176 -16.17 5.22 12.71
C ALA A 176 -14.89 4.88 11.91
N GLY A 177 -15.01 4.07 10.87
CA GLY A 177 -13.91 3.76 9.95
C GLY A 177 -13.50 4.94 9.06
N THR A 178 -12.23 5.01 8.64
CA THR A 178 -11.77 5.93 7.58
C THR A 178 -11.80 5.24 6.23
N TYR A 179 -12.51 5.86 5.28
CA TYR A 179 -12.68 5.35 3.93
C TYR A 179 -12.04 6.26 2.90
N VAL A 180 -11.56 5.65 1.81
CA VAL A 180 -11.20 6.39 0.60
C VAL A 180 -12.21 6.04 -0.48
N SER A 181 -12.95 7.04 -0.95
CA SER A 181 -13.81 6.95 -2.11
C SER A 181 -13.01 7.28 -3.37
N MET A 182 -12.93 6.35 -4.32
CA MET A 182 -12.21 6.57 -5.58
C MET A 182 -12.93 5.95 -6.77
N TYR A 183 -12.72 6.49 -7.96
CA TYR A 183 -13.10 5.77 -9.17
C TYR A 183 -12.05 4.71 -9.47
N PRO A 184 -12.44 3.43 -9.61
CA PRO A 184 -11.49 2.41 -9.94
C PRO A 184 -10.99 2.59 -11.38
N PRO A 185 -9.75 2.17 -11.64
CA PRO A 185 -9.19 2.22 -12.97
C PRO A 185 -9.91 1.25 -13.91
N GLU A 186 -9.85 1.52 -15.22
CA GLU A 186 -10.07 0.48 -16.21
C GLU A 186 -8.98 -0.60 -16.10
N ARG A 187 -9.26 -1.77 -16.67
CA ARG A 187 -8.31 -2.88 -16.65
C ARG A 187 -7.04 -2.48 -17.38
N HIS A 188 -5.90 -2.63 -16.70
CA HIS A 188 -4.60 -2.21 -17.22
C HIS A 188 -3.67 -3.42 -17.37
N GLU A 189 -2.91 -3.48 -18.46
CA GLU A 189 -2.00 -4.61 -18.72
C GLU A 189 -0.82 -4.64 -17.74
N SER A 190 -0.20 -3.47 -17.46
CA SER A 190 0.87 -3.34 -16.47
C SER A 190 0.47 -3.83 -15.07
N LEU A 191 1.40 -4.50 -14.39
CA LEU A 191 1.21 -4.96 -13.02
C LEU A 191 1.30 -3.83 -11.99
N THR A 192 2.02 -2.75 -12.33
CA THR A 192 2.09 -1.53 -11.55
C THR A 192 1.82 -0.35 -12.46
N PHE A 193 0.91 0.53 -12.06
CA PHE A 193 0.53 1.71 -12.83
C PHE A 193 0.10 2.84 -11.90
N ARG A 194 0.10 4.05 -12.43
CA ARG A 194 -0.36 5.26 -11.77
C ARG A 194 -1.64 5.76 -12.44
N ILE A 195 -2.59 6.17 -11.61
CA ILE A 195 -3.80 6.88 -11.98
C ILE A 195 -3.57 8.34 -11.64
N ASP A 196 -3.75 9.22 -12.62
CA ASP A 196 -3.86 10.66 -12.40
C ASP A 196 -5.33 11.05 -12.54
N TYR A 197 -5.94 11.48 -11.44
CA TYR A 197 -7.35 11.89 -11.44
C TYR A 197 -7.49 13.30 -12.01
N GLY A 198 -8.36 13.45 -13.00
CA GLY A 198 -8.79 14.74 -13.50
C GLY A 198 -9.83 15.40 -12.59
N PRO A 199 -10.19 16.66 -12.89
CA PRO A 199 -11.24 17.37 -12.17
C PRO A 199 -12.54 16.57 -12.09
N ASN A 200 -13.15 16.51 -10.91
CA ASN A 200 -14.37 15.76 -10.55
C ASN A 200 -14.20 14.22 -10.43
N PHE A 201 -13.00 13.70 -10.66
CA PHE A 201 -12.69 12.28 -10.53
C PHE A 201 -11.71 11.99 -9.39
N GLU A 202 -11.34 13.01 -8.62
CA GLU A 202 -10.42 12.90 -7.50
C GLU A 202 -10.95 11.92 -6.46
N ALA A 203 -10.02 11.16 -5.87
CA ALA A 203 -10.36 10.36 -4.71
C ALA A 203 -10.49 11.26 -3.47
N GLN A 204 -11.30 10.84 -2.51
CA GLN A 204 -11.66 11.63 -1.34
C GLN A 204 -11.64 10.74 -0.09
N ILE A 205 -11.24 11.31 1.04
CA ILE A 205 -11.34 10.66 2.34
C ILE A 205 -12.70 11.01 2.94
N SER A 206 -13.42 10.02 3.45
CA SER A 206 -14.71 10.20 4.14
C SER A 206 -14.72 9.42 5.47
N SER A 207 -15.41 9.95 6.47
CA SER A 207 -15.73 9.21 7.69
C SER A 207 -17.05 8.44 7.51
N GLU A 208 -17.30 7.46 8.37
CA GLU A 208 -18.56 6.70 8.38
C GLU A 208 -19.78 7.58 8.72
N ASP A 209 -19.59 8.64 9.50
CA ASP A 209 -20.64 9.59 9.89
C ASP A 209 -21.18 10.41 8.71
N ASP A 210 -20.34 10.66 7.70
CA ASP A 210 -20.70 11.39 6.47
C ASP A 210 -21.66 10.60 5.56
N ASN A 211 -21.82 9.28 5.78
CA ASN A 211 -22.70 8.42 4.97
C ASN A 211 -24.10 8.21 5.58
N SER A 212 -24.46 8.99 6.61
CA SER A 212 -25.75 8.84 7.31
C SER A 212 -26.91 9.69 6.73
N GLU A 213 -26.66 10.48 5.68
CA GLU A 213 -27.70 11.24 4.98
C GLU A 213 -27.72 10.91 3.48
N ASP A 214 -28.55 9.93 3.10
CA ASP A 214 -29.28 9.86 1.82
C ASP A 214 -30.44 8.85 1.90
#